data_AF-A0A6A9S8R6-F1
#
_entry.id   AF-A0A6A9S8R6-F1
#
_cell.length_a   1.000
_cell.length_b   1.000
_cell.length_c   1.000
_cell.angle_alpha   90.00
_cell.angle_beta   90.00
_cell.angle_gamma   90.00
#
_symmetry.space_group_name_H-M   'P 1'
#
loop_
_entity.id
_entity.type
_entity.pdbx_description
1 polymer ?
#
loop_
_entity_poly.entity_id
_entity_poly.type
_entity_poly.pdbx_seq_one_letter_code
_entity_poly.pdbx_strand_id
1 'polypeptide(L)'
;MHDPQQSGTTSRRDYLKAAGGLAAASTVGLAGCSGSGTETGTLATQVTDQPGDIADFESCVITMAGIWVKPVSEEDTATEESTTADTSDAREYHEFDEAQEADLVQLQDGNTSLVDETELEVDTYEFLQLDVTGVDGTLAEGGDATVDTPGDAPLQFTQEYEIRADTRTVFTADFTPVKRGQTGEYILQPVASGTEVEYEE
;
A
#
# COMPACT_ATOMS: atom_id res chain seq x y z
N MET A 1 25.78 31.77 -46.76
CA MET A 1 24.82 30.74 -47.20
C MET A 1 24.53 29.87 -45.99
N HIS A 2 23.25 29.74 -45.68
CA HIS A 2 22.67 29.43 -44.38
C HIS A 2 22.39 27.92 -44.33
N ASP A 3 22.87 27.24 -43.29
CA ASP A 3 22.54 25.83 -43.02
C ASP A 3 21.44 25.79 -41.95
N PRO A 4 20.23 25.32 -42.27
CA PRO A 4 19.11 25.31 -41.33
C PRO A 4 19.15 24.06 -40.44
N GLN A 5 19.04 24.31 -39.14
CA GLN A 5 18.73 23.38 -38.07
C GLN A 5 17.53 22.50 -38.43
N GLN A 6 17.71 21.17 -38.40
CA GLN A 6 16.59 20.23 -38.44
C GLN A 6 16.03 20.04 -37.04
N SER A 7 14.82 20.56 -36.86
CA SER A 7 13.95 20.30 -35.72
C SER A 7 13.33 18.90 -35.79
N GLY A 8 13.27 18.26 -34.62
CA GLY A 8 12.18 17.42 -34.11
C GLY A 8 11.53 16.36 -35.01
N THR A 9 11.69 15.09 -34.64
CA THR A 9 10.59 14.24 -34.12
C THR A 9 11.17 12.93 -33.59
N THR A 10 11.14 12.73 -32.28
CA THR A 10 11.37 11.42 -31.66
C THR A 10 10.18 10.52 -31.98
N SER A 11 10.34 9.60 -32.95
CA SER A 11 9.34 8.60 -33.27
C SER A 11 9.43 7.43 -32.27
N ARG A 12 8.45 7.33 -31.37
CA ARG A 12 8.32 6.28 -30.35
C ARG A 12 7.37 5.15 -30.81
N ARG A 13 7.60 4.59 -32.00
CA ARG A 13 6.77 3.47 -32.49
C ARG A 13 7.62 2.48 -33.29
N ASP A 14 8.38 1.68 -32.57
CA ASP A 14 8.97 0.41 -33.05
C ASP A 14 8.86 -0.62 -31.93
N TYR A 15 7.63 -0.98 -31.59
CA TYR A 15 7.36 -2.19 -30.82
C TYR A 15 6.43 -3.07 -31.64
N LEU A 16 6.75 -4.37 -31.63
CA LEU A 16 6.07 -5.51 -32.25
C LEU A 16 6.55 -5.89 -33.66
N LYS A 17 7.69 -6.60 -33.68
CA LYS A 17 7.90 -7.69 -34.64
C LYS A 17 8.89 -8.73 -34.13
N ALA A 18 8.41 -9.66 -33.31
CA ALA A 18 9.10 -10.92 -33.02
C ALA A 18 8.12 -12.09 -33.23
N ALA A 19 7.92 -12.44 -34.50
CA ALA A 19 7.35 -13.72 -34.90
C ALA A 19 8.51 -14.61 -35.36
N GLY A 20 8.79 -15.67 -34.61
CA GLY A 20 9.83 -16.64 -34.93
C GLY A 20 9.67 -17.86 -34.03
N GLY A 21 8.85 -18.81 -34.47
CA GLY A 21 8.56 -20.04 -33.72
C GLY A 21 9.74 -21.01 -33.69
N LEU A 22 9.78 -21.82 -32.64
CA LEU A 22 10.37 -23.16 -32.67
C LEU A 22 9.56 -24.05 -31.72
N ALA A 23 9.01 -25.13 -32.26
CA ALA A 23 8.40 -26.20 -31.47
C ALA A 23 9.51 -27.03 -30.81
N ALA A 24 9.43 -27.19 -29.49
CA ALA A 24 10.03 -28.32 -28.79
C ALA A 24 9.04 -28.76 -27.71
N ALA A 25 8.46 -29.94 -27.90
CA ALA A 25 7.80 -30.67 -26.84
C ALA A 25 8.86 -31.06 -25.82
N SER A 26 8.87 -30.39 -24.67
CA SER A 26 9.52 -30.87 -23.46
C SER A 26 8.52 -30.77 -22.33
N THR A 27 7.80 -31.86 -22.11
CA THR A 27 7.14 -32.14 -20.85
C THR A 27 8.21 -32.17 -19.75
N VAL A 28 8.37 -31.06 -19.04
CA VAL A 28 8.97 -30.96 -17.71
C VAL A 28 7.80 -30.44 -16.87
N GLY A 29 7.02 -31.30 -16.21
CA GLY A 29 7.48 -32.06 -15.07
C GLY A 29 7.45 -31.17 -13.82
N LEU A 30 6.27 -30.66 -13.46
CA LEU A 30 6.02 -30.05 -12.14
C LEU A 30 6.19 -31.14 -11.08
N ALA A 31 7.43 -31.35 -10.66
CA ALA A 31 7.79 -32.24 -9.57
C ALA A 31 7.89 -31.40 -8.30
N GLY A 32 7.07 -31.70 -7.29
CA GLY A 32 7.39 -31.26 -5.93
C GLY A 32 6.26 -30.98 -4.94
N CYS A 33 5.14 -31.70 -4.94
CA CYS A 33 4.31 -31.78 -3.74
C CYS A 33 5.08 -32.56 -2.65
N SER A 34 5.70 -31.86 -1.71
CA SER A 34 5.92 -32.33 -0.33
C SER A 34 6.28 -31.16 0.60
N GLY A 35 5.51 -30.09 0.52
CA GLY A 35 5.33 -29.15 1.63
C GLY A 35 3.83 -29.07 1.86
N SER A 36 3.40 -28.92 3.10
CA SER A 36 2.05 -28.43 3.39
C SER A 36 1.99 -26.99 2.88
N GLY A 37 1.92 -26.81 1.56
CA GLY A 37 1.89 -25.50 0.92
C GLY A 37 0.48 -24.99 1.02
N THR A 38 0.25 -24.05 1.93
CA THR A 38 -0.97 -23.26 1.93
C THR A 38 -1.06 -22.58 0.57
N GLU A 39 -2.24 -22.61 -0.03
CA GLU A 39 -2.51 -21.88 -1.26
C GLU A 39 -2.32 -20.39 -0.98
N THR A 40 -1.68 -19.65 -1.89
CA THR A 40 -1.41 -18.22 -1.72
C THR A 40 -2.14 -17.38 -2.75
N GLY A 41 -2.42 -16.13 -2.40
CA GLY A 41 -2.92 -15.08 -3.30
C GLY A 41 -2.07 -13.82 -3.18
N THR A 42 -2.34 -12.84 -4.05
CA THR A 42 -1.58 -11.57 -4.08
C THR A 42 -2.38 -10.45 -3.43
N LEU A 43 -1.79 -9.81 -2.42
CA LEU A 43 -2.26 -8.55 -1.86
C LEU A 43 -1.47 -7.39 -2.48
N ALA A 44 -2.14 -6.56 -3.27
CA ALA A 44 -1.60 -5.29 -3.74
C ALA A 44 -2.05 -4.18 -2.78
N THR A 45 -1.11 -3.62 -2.01
CA THR A 45 -1.39 -2.50 -1.11
C THR A 45 -1.11 -1.19 -1.83
N GLN A 46 -2.12 -0.33 -1.91
CA GLN A 46 -1.99 1.01 -2.47
C GLN A 46 -2.46 2.07 -1.46
N VAL A 47 -1.97 3.30 -1.62
CA VAL A 47 -2.29 4.41 -0.74
C VAL A 47 -2.97 5.55 -1.49
N THR A 48 -3.84 6.28 -0.79
CA THR A 48 -4.54 7.47 -1.27
C THR A 48 -4.67 8.51 -0.14
N ASP A 49 -5.01 9.74 -0.50
CA ASP A 49 -5.32 10.81 0.45
C ASP A 49 -6.81 11.20 0.40
N GLN A 50 -7.39 11.52 1.55
CA GLN A 50 -8.70 12.15 1.67
C GLN A 50 -8.60 13.62 2.05
N PRO A 51 -9.64 14.41 1.70
CA PRO A 51 -9.72 15.79 2.15
C PRO A 51 -9.74 15.86 3.69
N GLY A 52 -8.67 16.39 4.25
CA GLY A 52 -8.62 16.96 5.59
C GLY A 52 -7.84 18.26 5.58
N ASP A 53 -6.74 18.33 6.33
CA ASP A 53 -5.86 19.50 6.35
C ASP A 53 -4.70 19.38 5.34
N ILE A 54 -4.76 18.46 4.39
CA ILE A 54 -3.75 18.26 3.34
C ILE A 54 -3.52 19.53 2.50
N ALA A 55 -4.54 20.38 2.38
CA ALA A 55 -4.46 21.65 1.67
C ALA A 55 -3.50 22.67 2.32
N ASP A 56 -3.09 22.46 3.58
CA ASP A 56 -2.06 23.27 4.25
C ASP A 56 -0.65 22.94 3.74
N PHE A 57 -0.46 21.83 3.02
CA PHE A 57 0.84 21.31 2.58
C PHE A 57 1.15 21.63 1.11
N GLU A 58 2.42 21.98 0.86
CA GLU A 58 3.03 21.94 -0.47
C GLU A 58 3.44 20.51 -0.85
N SER A 59 3.92 19.75 0.13
CA SER A 59 4.27 18.33 0.00
C SER A 59 4.10 17.64 1.37
N CYS A 60 3.65 16.40 1.35
CA CYS A 60 3.51 15.58 2.55
C CYS A 60 3.93 14.16 2.19
N VAL A 61 5.23 13.88 2.30
CA VAL A 61 5.82 12.60 1.92
C VAL A 61 5.77 11.66 3.11
N ILE A 62 5.15 10.50 2.94
CA ILE A 62 5.17 9.41 3.92
C ILE A 62 6.18 8.34 3.49
N THR A 63 6.89 7.76 4.46
CA THR A 63 7.81 6.63 4.24
C THR A 63 7.24 5.38 4.90
N MET A 64 7.09 4.31 4.13
CA MET A 64 6.43 3.06 4.54
C MET A 64 7.41 1.89 4.41
N ALA A 65 7.50 1.05 5.44
CA ALA A 65 8.48 -0.04 5.51
C ALA A 65 7.88 -1.44 5.38
N GLY A 66 6.58 -1.59 5.61
CA GLY A 66 5.92 -2.89 5.56
C GLY A 66 4.46 -2.83 5.99
N ILE A 67 3.85 -4.00 6.08
CA ILE A 67 2.47 -4.17 6.55
C ILE A 67 2.39 -5.22 7.65
N TRP A 68 1.43 -5.02 8.56
CA TRP A 68 0.97 -6.04 9.49
C TRP A 68 -0.41 -6.52 9.06
N VAL A 69 -0.58 -7.83 9.00
CA VAL A 69 -1.86 -8.48 8.65
C VAL A 69 -2.26 -9.46 9.75
N LYS A 70 -3.56 -9.64 10.00
CA LYS A 70 -4.06 -10.62 10.97
C LYS A 70 -5.14 -11.49 10.33
N PRO A 71 -4.90 -12.81 10.15
CA PRO A 71 -5.94 -13.71 9.68
C PRO A 71 -7.03 -13.88 10.75
N VAL A 72 -8.29 -14.01 10.30
CA VAL A 72 -9.43 -14.28 11.17
C VAL A 72 -9.26 -15.65 11.79
N SER A 73 -9.03 -15.72 13.10
CA SER A 73 -8.96 -17.00 13.81
C SER A 73 -10.38 -17.44 14.23
N GLU A 74 -10.72 -18.71 13.98
CA GLU A 74 -12.04 -19.29 14.31
C GLU A 74 -12.40 -19.27 15.82
N GLU A 75 -11.48 -18.88 16.72
CA GLU A 75 -11.71 -18.76 18.17
C GLU A 75 -12.12 -17.36 18.65
N ASP A 76 -12.15 -16.32 17.79
CA ASP A 76 -12.41 -14.92 18.18
C ASP A 76 -13.91 -14.56 18.38
N THR A 77 -14.75 -15.53 18.78
CA THR A 77 -16.10 -15.22 19.32
C THR A 77 -16.07 -15.06 20.84
N ALA A 78 -15.38 -14.04 21.37
CA ALA A 78 -15.46 -13.74 22.81
C ALA A 78 -15.20 -12.25 23.15
N THR A 79 -16.31 -11.51 23.31
CA THR A 79 -16.54 -10.44 24.31
C THR A 79 -15.60 -9.23 24.34
N GLU A 80 -16.16 -8.10 23.91
CA GLU A 80 -15.74 -6.73 24.24
C GLU A 80 -15.58 -6.50 25.76
N GLU A 81 -14.37 -6.56 26.30
CA GLU A 81 -13.97 -5.76 27.47
C GLU A 81 -12.45 -5.48 27.46
N SER A 82 -12.08 -4.20 27.30
CA SER A 82 -10.70 -3.73 27.20
C SER A 82 -9.88 -3.97 28.48
N THR A 83 -8.69 -4.56 28.39
CA THR A 83 -7.52 -4.13 29.18
C THR A 83 -6.20 -4.73 28.66
N THR A 84 -5.20 -3.87 28.54
CA THR A 84 -3.82 -4.10 28.07
C THR A 84 -3.15 -5.39 28.58
N ALA A 85 -2.82 -6.31 27.66
CA ALA A 85 -1.67 -7.21 27.67
C ALA A 85 -1.76 -8.20 26.48
N ASP A 86 -0.88 -8.01 25.50
CA ASP A 86 -0.43 -9.01 24.52
C ASP A 86 -1.49 -9.74 23.67
N THR A 87 -2.06 -9.01 22.70
CA THR A 87 -2.67 -9.60 21.48
C THR A 87 -1.65 -9.59 20.32
N SER A 88 -0.34 -9.64 20.64
CA SER A 88 0.74 -9.50 19.65
C SER A 88 1.09 -10.80 18.93
N ASP A 89 0.53 -11.95 19.34
CA ASP A 89 0.99 -13.27 18.87
C ASP A 89 0.32 -13.77 17.57
N ALA A 90 -0.68 -13.08 17.00
CA ALA A 90 -1.42 -13.57 15.82
C ALA A 90 -1.25 -12.74 14.54
N ARG A 91 -0.67 -11.54 14.60
CA ARG A 91 -0.42 -10.73 13.40
C ARG A 91 0.93 -11.07 12.78
N GLU A 92 0.97 -11.11 11.46
CA GLU A 92 2.17 -11.35 10.67
C GLU A 92 2.69 -10.03 10.12
N TYR A 93 4.02 -9.85 10.13
CA TYR A 93 4.68 -8.69 9.54
C TYR A 93 5.31 -9.07 8.21
N HIS A 94 5.00 -8.29 7.18
CA HIS A 94 5.59 -8.38 5.85
C HIS A 94 6.36 -7.08 5.57
N GLU A 95 7.68 -7.19 5.60
CA GLU A 95 8.58 -6.09 5.24
C GLU A 95 8.62 -5.93 3.72
N PHE A 96 8.61 -4.68 3.24
CA PHE A 96 8.81 -4.42 1.82
C PHE A 96 10.26 -4.65 1.42
N ASP A 97 10.49 -4.98 0.14
CA ASP A 97 11.86 -5.14 -0.39
C ASP A 97 12.72 -3.89 -0.16
N GLU A 98 12.09 -2.71 -0.29
CA GLU A 98 12.67 -1.40 -0.02
C GLU A 98 11.59 -0.49 0.57
N ALA A 99 11.97 0.44 1.46
CA ALA A 99 11.04 1.44 1.97
C ALA A 99 10.46 2.28 0.83
N GLN A 100 9.15 2.45 0.84
CA GLN A 100 8.40 3.15 -0.21
C GLN A 100 8.00 4.54 0.25
N GLU A 101 7.99 5.49 -0.69
CA GLU A 101 7.61 6.87 -0.42
C GLU A 101 6.42 7.29 -1.27
N ALA A 102 5.49 8.03 -0.68
CA ALA A 102 4.33 8.58 -1.37
C ALA A 102 4.06 10.01 -0.90
N ASP A 103 3.89 10.94 -1.84
CA ASP A 103 3.48 12.33 -1.54
C ASP A 103 1.96 12.43 -1.56
N LEU A 104 1.34 12.55 -0.39
CA LEU A 104 -0.11 12.60 -0.22
C LEU A 104 -0.75 13.77 -0.99
N VAL A 105 -0.03 14.88 -1.16
CA VAL A 105 -0.53 16.02 -1.95
C VAL A 105 -0.76 15.63 -3.42
N GLN A 106 -0.01 14.65 -3.93
CA GLN A 106 -0.17 14.12 -5.30
C GLN A 106 -1.25 13.05 -5.42
N LEU A 107 -1.75 12.54 -4.30
CA LEU A 107 -2.76 11.47 -4.24
C LEU A 107 -4.19 11.99 -3.99
N GLN A 108 -4.36 13.30 -4.02
CA GLN A 108 -5.68 13.93 -3.94
C GLN A 108 -6.57 13.56 -5.13
N ASP A 109 -7.88 13.77 -5.00
CA ASP A 109 -8.89 13.57 -6.06
C ASP A 109 -8.99 12.11 -6.56
N GLY A 110 -8.73 11.14 -5.69
CA GLY A 110 -8.86 9.70 -5.98
C GLY A 110 -7.69 9.12 -6.79
N ASN A 111 -6.53 9.78 -6.77
CA ASN A 111 -5.31 9.21 -7.32
C ASN A 111 -4.69 8.25 -6.27
N THR A 112 -4.27 7.08 -6.71
CA THR A 112 -3.65 6.08 -5.83
C THR A 112 -2.19 5.84 -6.23
N SER A 113 -1.38 5.40 -5.26
CA SER A 113 -0.03 4.90 -5.51
C SER A 113 0.10 3.48 -4.97
N LEU A 114 0.52 2.54 -5.83
CA LEU A 114 0.90 1.19 -5.40
C LEU A 114 2.15 1.30 -4.52
N VAL A 115 2.11 0.63 -3.37
CA VAL A 115 3.21 0.58 -2.40
C VAL A 115 3.93 -0.75 -2.52
N ASP A 116 3.20 -1.86 -2.41
CA ASP A 116 3.79 -3.20 -2.43
C ASP A 116 2.81 -4.26 -2.95
N GLU A 117 3.36 -5.37 -3.41
CA GLU A 117 2.62 -6.59 -3.72
C GLU A 117 3.17 -7.76 -2.91
N THR A 118 2.39 -8.23 -1.94
CA THR A 118 2.79 -9.28 -1.01
C THR A 118 2.03 -10.58 -1.32
N GLU A 119 2.72 -11.74 -1.30
CA GLU A 119 2.07 -13.05 -1.35
C GLU A 119 1.61 -13.46 0.06
N LEU A 120 0.31 -13.68 0.21
CA LEU A 120 -0.31 -14.07 1.49
C LEU A 120 -1.02 -15.41 1.35
N GLU A 121 -1.18 -16.12 2.46
CA GLU A 121 -2.00 -17.34 2.51
C GLU A 121 -3.46 -17.03 2.16
N VAL A 122 -4.13 -17.95 1.47
CA VAL A 122 -5.56 -17.85 1.17
C VAL A 122 -6.34 -17.97 2.46
N ASP A 123 -6.82 -16.82 2.94
CA ASP A 123 -7.61 -16.70 4.17
C ASP A 123 -8.39 -15.37 4.17
N THR A 124 -9.24 -15.18 5.18
CA THR A 124 -9.84 -13.90 5.51
C THR A 124 -8.99 -13.18 6.56
N TYR A 125 -8.75 -11.90 6.36
CA TYR A 125 -7.94 -11.05 7.24
C TYR A 125 -8.80 -9.96 7.86
N GLU A 126 -8.61 -9.72 9.16
CA GLU A 126 -9.44 -8.79 9.95
C GLU A 126 -9.11 -7.32 9.71
N PHE A 127 -7.83 -7.03 9.51
CA PHE A 127 -7.32 -5.68 9.30
C PHE A 127 -5.97 -5.70 8.57
N LEU A 128 -5.59 -4.53 8.07
CA LEU A 128 -4.24 -4.21 7.62
C LEU A 128 -3.69 -3.07 8.48
N GLN A 129 -2.43 -3.14 8.89
CA GLN A 129 -1.73 -1.98 9.46
C GLN A 129 -0.55 -1.63 8.58
N LEU A 130 -0.44 -0.35 8.20
CA LEU A 130 0.70 0.13 7.43
C LEU A 130 1.77 0.66 8.38
N ASP A 131 2.99 0.15 8.25
CA ASP A 131 4.14 0.61 9.04
C ASP A 131 4.74 1.88 8.41
N VAL A 132 4.27 3.03 8.90
CA VAL A 132 4.77 4.35 8.51
C VAL A 132 5.91 4.73 9.45
N THR A 133 7.12 4.79 8.89
CA THR A 133 8.36 5.02 9.63
C THR A 133 8.80 6.48 9.64
N GLY A 134 8.24 7.30 8.75
CA GLY A 134 8.55 8.72 8.64
C GLY A 134 7.47 9.49 7.90
N VAL A 135 7.36 10.78 8.23
CA VAL A 135 6.51 11.75 7.52
C VAL A 135 7.26 13.08 7.42
N ASP A 136 7.50 13.52 6.20
CA ASP A 136 8.16 14.79 5.87
C ASP A 136 7.15 15.75 5.24
N GLY A 137 6.66 16.71 6.04
CA GLY A 137 5.69 17.70 5.62
C GLY A 137 6.32 19.07 5.35
N THR A 138 6.03 19.66 4.19
CA THR A 138 6.33 21.07 3.87
C THR A 138 5.03 21.83 3.70
N LEU A 139 4.86 22.95 4.41
CA LEU A 139 3.65 23.78 4.34
C LEU A 139 3.63 24.64 3.08
N ALA A 140 2.43 24.91 2.55
CA ALA A 140 2.22 25.78 1.40
C ALA A 140 2.61 27.24 1.65
N GLU A 141 2.57 27.67 2.92
CA GLU A 141 3.08 28.99 3.34
C GLU A 141 4.62 29.01 3.52
N GLY A 142 5.27 27.86 3.34
CA GLY A 142 6.69 27.62 3.53
C GLY A 142 7.03 27.12 4.94
N GLY A 143 8.12 26.36 5.02
CA GLY A 143 8.62 25.76 6.27
C GLY A 143 8.13 24.34 6.49
N ASP A 144 8.84 23.62 7.36
CA ASP A 144 8.55 22.22 7.68
C ASP A 144 7.41 22.13 8.71
N ALA A 145 6.56 21.12 8.55
CA ALA A 145 5.52 20.73 9.49
C ALA A 145 5.89 19.41 10.16
N THR A 146 5.75 19.38 11.48
CA THR A 146 5.82 18.12 12.23
C THR A 146 4.51 17.37 12.07
N VAL A 147 4.58 16.16 11.49
CA VAL A 147 3.46 15.26 11.31
C VAL A 147 3.80 13.94 12.01
N ASP A 148 3.02 13.59 13.04
CA ASP A 148 3.23 12.35 13.80
C ASP A 148 2.20 11.27 13.41
N THR A 149 2.50 10.00 13.68
CA THR A 149 1.50 8.93 13.69
C THR A 149 0.83 8.81 15.06
N PRO A 150 -0.38 8.23 15.17
CA PRO A 150 -1.08 8.10 16.44
C PRO A 150 -0.33 7.16 17.39
N GLY A 151 0.27 7.74 18.44
CA GLY A 151 0.95 7.00 19.50
C GLY A 151 2.20 6.25 19.05
N ASP A 152 2.89 6.73 18.01
CA ASP A 152 4.07 6.10 17.41
C ASP A 152 3.81 4.64 16.96
N ALA A 153 2.57 4.36 16.55
CA ALA A 153 2.11 3.03 16.15
C ALA A 153 1.83 2.97 14.63
N PRO A 154 1.88 1.76 14.03
CA PRO A 154 1.41 1.53 12.67
C PRO A 154 -0.03 2.00 12.48
N LEU A 155 -0.35 2.46 11.26
CA LEU A 155 -1.68 2.97 10.93
C LEU A 155 -2.62 1.82 10.61
N GLN A 156 -3.59 1.57 11.49
CA GLN A 156 -4.52 0.46 11.35
C GLN A 156 -5.77 0.82 10.54
N PHE A 157 -6.11 -0.08 9.63
CA PHE A 157 -7.32 -0.09 8.81
C PHE A 157 -8.18 -1.28 9.19
N THR A 158 -9.24 -1.04 9.95
CA THR A 158 -10.20 -2.07 10.38
C THR A 158 -11.18 -2.39 9.24
N GLN A 159 -10.66 -2.94 8.15
CA GLN A 159 -11.41 -3.42 7.01
C GLN A 159 -11.06 -4.89 6.78
N GLU A 160 -12.07 -5.75 6.86
CA GLU A 160 -11.93 -7.18 6.55
C GLU A 160 -11.76 -7.38 5.04
N TYR A 161 -10.87 -8.28 4.64
CA TYR A 161 -10.63 -8.64 3.24
C TYR A 161 -10.26 -10.12 3.09
N GLU A 162 -10.43 -10.66 1.89
CA GLU A 162 -10.11 -12.04 1.56
C GLU A 162 -8.92 -12.10 0.62
N ILE A 163 -7.98 -13.00 0.86
CA ILE A 163 -6.95 -13.37 -0.11
C ILE A 163 -7.41 -14.65 -0.79
N ARG A 164 -7.48 -14.63 -2.12
CA ARG A 164 -7.92 -15.77 -2.93
C ARG A 164 -6.82 -16.21 -3.87
N ALA A 165 -6.79 -17.51 -4.13
CA ALA A 165 -5.89 -18.08 -5.13
C ALA A 165 -6.14 -17.45 -6.50
N ASP A 166 -5.05 -17.25 -7.25
CA ASP A 166 -5.09 -16.72 -8.62
C ASP A 166 -5.84 -15.38 -8.77
N THR A 167 -6.05 -14.64 -7.68
CA THR A 167 -6.75 -13.34 -7.65
C THR A 167 -5.83 -12.29 -7.05
N ARG A 168 -5.84 -11.09 -7.63
CA ARG A 168 -5.15 -9.94 -7.06
C ARG A 168 -6.14 -9.13 -6.20
N THR A 169 -5.96 -9.16 -4.89
CA THR A 169 -6.71 -8.35 -3.95
C THR A 169 -6.04 -6.99 -3.82
N VAL A 170 -6.73 -5.91 -4.21
CA VAL A 170 -6.21 -4.54 -4.11
C VAL A 170 -6.79 -3.89 -2.86
N PHE A 171 -5.94 -3.55 -1.90
CA PHE A 171 -6.31 -2.85 -0.66
C PHE A 171 -5.87 -1.38 -0.76
N THR A 172 -6.83 -0.47 -0.78
CA THR A 172 -6.59 0.98 -0.82
C THR A 172 -6.61 1.53 0.60
N ALA A 173 -5.44 1.86 1.12
CA ALA A 173 -5.26 2.50 2.42
C ALA A 173 -5.34 4.02 2.28
N ASP A 174 -6.25 4.63 3.04
CA ASP A 174 -6.58 6.05 2.92
C ASP A 174 -6.16 6.85 4.16
N PHE A 175 -5.50 7.98 3.98
CA PHE A 175 -4.99 8.80 5.06
C PHE A 175 -5.42 10.26 4.93
N THR A 176 -5.37 10.96 6.06
CA THR A 176 -5.42 12.41 6.06
C THR A 176 -4.53 12.98 7.16
N PRO A 177 -3.72 14.00 6.88
CA PRO A 177 -3.14 14.82 7.94
C PRO A 177 -4.26 15.66 8.59
N VAL A 178 -4.24 15.74 9.91
CA VAL A 178 -5.18 16.54 10.71
C VAL A 178 -4.41 17.43 11.68
N LYS A 179 -4.71 18.72 11.69
CA LYS A 179 -4.04 19.72 12.50
C LYS A 179 -4.39 19.55 13.98
N ARG A 180 -3.37 19.42 14.84
CA ARG A 180 -3.51 19.37 16.30
C ARG A 180 -3.56 20.79 16.89
N GLY A 181 -4.76 21.25 17.21
CA GLY A 181 -4.97 22.41 18.08
C GLY A 181 -4.21 23.68 17.65
N GLN A 182 -3.53 24.34 18.59
CA GLN A 182 -2.81 25.61 18.36
C GLN A 182 -1.30 25.43 18.18
N THR A 183 -0.77 24.22 18.27
CA THR A 183 0.70 24.00 18.23
C THR A 183 1.26 24.00 16.82
N GLY A 184 0.40 23.89 15.80
CA GLY A 184 0.80 23.82 14.40
C GLY A 184 1.35 22.45 13.98
N GLU A 185 1.22 21.45 14.86
CA GLU A 185 1.56 20.05 14.58
C GLU A 185 0.39 19.36 13.87
N TYR A 186 0.68 18.28 13.16
CA TYR A 186 -0.32 17.44 12.51
C TYR A 186 -0.21 16.01 12.99
N ILE A 187 -1.31 15.29 12.89
CA ILE A 187 -1.37 13.85 13.10
C ILE A 187 -1.88 13.19 11.83
N LEU A 188 -1.16 12.20 11.33
CA LEU A 188 -1.59 11.39 10.21
C LEU A 188 -2.62 10.37 10.70
N GLN A 189 -3.83 10.39 10.14
CA GLN A 189 -4.93 9.53 10.58
C GLN A 189 -5.40 8.62 9.44
N PRO A 190 -5.65 7.32 9.70
CA PRO A 190 -6.32 6.45 8.75
C PRO A 190 -7.79 6.86 8.59
N VAL A 191 -8.31 6.80 7.36
CA VAL A 191 -9.69 7.16 7.03
C VAL A 191 -10.47 5.92 6.64
N ALA A 192 -11.20 5.35 7.61
CA ALA A 192 -11.96 4.12 7.42
C ALA A 192 -12.96 4.20 6.24
N SER A 193 -13.63 5.35 6.07
CA SER A 193 -14.63 5.53 5.00
C SER A 193 -14.06 5.55 3.59
N GLY A 194 -12.75 5.78 3.45
CA GLY A 194 -12.05 5.82 2.16
C GLY A 194 -11.19 4.58 1.91
N THR A 195 -11.16 3.66 2.88
CA THR A 195 -10.52 2.36 2.70
C THR A 195 -11.38 1.49 1.80
N GLU A 196 -10.81 0.99 0.71
CA GLU A 196 -11.52 0.20 -0.31
C GLU A 196 -10.77 -1.09 -0.63
N VAL A 197 -11.52 -2.16 -0.91
CA VAL A 197 -10.97 -3.47 -1.28
C VAL A 197 -11.59 -3.92 -2.59
N GLU A 198 -10.76 -4.16 -3.59
CA GLU A 198 -11.15 -4.62 -4.92
C GLU A 198 -10.49 -5.98 -5.23
N TYR A 199 -11.11 -6.73 -6.15
CA TYR A 199 -10.63 -8.06 -6.55
C TYR A 199 -10.48 -8.09 -8.07
N GLU A 200 -9.26 -8.28 -8.55
CA GLU A 200 -8.92 -8.34 -9.98
C GLU A 200 -8.60 -9.79 -10.39
N GLU A 201 -9.22 -10.25 -11.49
CA GLU A 201 -9.01 -11.58 -12.13
C GLU A 201 -8.10 -11.50 -13.37
#